data_AF-A0A6G8F2T4-F1
#
_entry.id   AF-A0A6G8F2T4-F1
#
_cell.length_a   1.000
_cell.length_b   1.000
_cell.length_c   1.000
_cell.angle_alpha   90.00
_cell.angle_beta   90.00
_cell.angle_gamma   90.00
#
_symmetry.space_group_name_H-M   'P 1'
#
loop_
_entity.id
_entity.type
_entity.pdbx_description
1 polymer ?
#
loop_
_entity_poly.entity_id
_entity_poly.type
_entity_poly.pdbx_seq_one_letter_code
_entity_poly.pdbx_strand_id
1 'polypeptide(L)'
;MVELSPFLFDNFVEGGDAPVLDLAVNRRADSAMCKEYETLLSDINARLKILLSDQSRQNLRFIKMVLAEIAPSLAEKYGDEAVKDYLSRRFPELNGHKNLDISLHPDNVEHIRALLERLAAKNAYEGRINLRSDGRLSRSECRIAWEGGEEEFSTTQILDKIREQLNGVIADDGN
;
A
#
# COMPACT_ATOMS: atom_id res chain seq x y z
N MET A 1 -53.07 -35.82 -39.39
CA MET A 1 -53.59 -35.70 -38.02
C MET A 1 -52.37 -35.71 -37.12
N VAL A 2 -51.99 -34.58 -36.56
CA VAL A 2 -50.76 -34.44 -35.76
C VAL A 2 -51.13 -34.78 -34.32
N GLU A 3 -50.60 -35.88 -33.78
CA GLU A 3 -50.66 -36.16 -32.35
C GLU A 3 -49.71 -35.19 -31.65
N LEU A 4 -50.28 -34.21 -30.94
CA LEU A 4 -49.58 -33.41 -29.96
C LEU A 4 -49.30 -34.32 -28.77
N SER A 5 -48.06 -34.81 -28.62
CA SER A 5 -47.61 -35.44 -27.38
C SER A 5 -47.62 -34.37 -26.28
N PRO A 6 -48.48 -34.50 -25.24
CA PRO A 6 -48.54 -33.49 -24.21
C PRO A 6 -47.30 -33.62 -23.32
N PHE A 7 -46.51 -32.55 -23.33
CA PHE A 7 -45.54 -32.11 -22.33
C PHE A 7 -45.01 -33.13 -21.31
N LEU A 8 -43.70 -33.35 -21.39
CA LEU A 8 -42.84 -34.17 -20.52
C LEU A 8 -42.66 -33.54 -19.13
N PHE A 9 -43.74 -33.28 -18.41
CA PHE A 9 -43.73 -32.73 -17.04
C PHE A 9 -44.84 -33.35 -16.17
N ASP A 10 -44.96 -34.68 -16.16
CA ASP A 10 -45.94 -35.36 -15.31
C ASP A 10 -45.38 -35.50 -13.88
N ASN A 11 -45.64 -34.49 -13.04
CA ASN A 11 -45.43 -34.55 -11.58
C ASN A 11 -46.55 -35.32 -10.86
N PHE A 12 -47.42 -36.00 -11.61
CA PHE A 12 -48.48 -36.83 -11.07
C PHE A 12 -47.94 -38.24 -10.81
N VAL A 13 -48.16 -38.74 -9.60
CA VAL A 13 -47.80 -40.11 -9.20
C VAL A 13 -49.10 -40.91 -9.08
N GLU A 14 -49.14 -42.12 -9.65
CA GLU A 14 -50.28 -43.02 -9.52
C GLU A 14 -50.36 -43.59 -8.10
N GLY A 15 -51.12 -42.93 -7.23
CA GLY A 15 -51.39 -43.33 -5.86
C GLY A 15 -52.85 -43.73 -5.69
N GLY A 16 -53.25 -44.90 -6.20
CA GLY A 16 -54.65 -45.35 -6.15
C GLY A 16 -55.59 -44.53 -7.05
N ASP A 17 -56.90 -44.66 -6.82
CA ASP A 17 -58.05 -44.34 -7.73
C ASP A 17 -58.15 -42.90 -8.29
N ALA A 18 -57.14 -42.05 -8.09
CA ALA A 18 -56.99 -40.77 -8.79
C ALA A 18 -55.51 -40.32 -8.85
N PRO A 19 -55.09 -39.62 -9.93
CA PRO A 19 -53.74 -39.06 -10.04
C PRO A 19 -53.50 -37.94 -9.01
N VAL A 20 -52.40 -38.03 -8.26
CA VAL A 20 -52.02 -37.05 -7.22
C VAL A 20 -50.80 -36.26 -7.68
N LEU A 21 -50.90 -34.91 -7.65
CA LEU A 21 -49.79 -34.01 -7.96
C LEU A 21 -48.79 -33.95 -6.80
N ASP A 22 -47.59 -34.54 -6.98
CA ASP A 22 -46.54 -34.51 -5.97
C ASP A 22 -45.66 -33.24 -6.09
N LEU A 23 -46.05 -32.21 -5.34
CA LEU A 23 -45.31 -30.94 -5.25
C LEU A 23 -43.96 -31.05 -4.53
N ALA A 24 -43.64 -32.19 -3.90
CA ALA A 24 -42.35 -32.40 -3.24
C ALA A 24 -41.22 -32.66 -4.26
N VAL A 25 -41.54 -33.18 -5.44
CA VAL A 25 -40.58 -33.41 -6.54
C VAL A 25 -40.05 -32.08 -7.07
N ASN A 26 -40.94 -31.10 -7.33
CA ASN A 26 -40.54 -29.74 -7.69
C ASN A 26 -39.73 -29.06 -6.58
N ARG A 27 -40.09 -29.25 -5.31
CA ARG A 27 -39.33 -28.67 -4.17
C ARG A 27 -37.89 -29.21 -4.07
N ARG A 28 -37.64 -30.47 -4.44
CA ARG A 28 -36.28 -31.05 -4.48
C ARG A 28 -35.49 -30.54 -5.67
N ALA A 29 -36.11 -30.45 -6.85
CA ALA A 29 -35.49 -29.88 -8.04
C ALA A 29 -35.15 -28.39 -7.83
N ASP A 30 -36.08 -27.58 -7.32
CA ASP A 30 -35.86 -26.16 -7.01
C ASP A 30 -34.78 -25.98 -5.94
N SER A 31 -34.75 -26.80 -4.89
CA SER A 31 -33.72 -26.70 -3.86
C SER A 31 -32.34 -27.21 -4.29
N ALA A 32 -32.26 -28.17 -5.22
CA ALA A 32 -31.01 -28.61 -5.83
C ALA A 32 -30.46 -27.57 -6.81
N MET A 33 -31.32 -27.03 -7.68
CA MET A 33 -30.98 -25.95 -8.59
C MET A 33 -30.55 -24.69 -7.84
N CYS A 34 -31.26 -24.28 -6.78
CA CYS A 34 -30.85 -23.14 -5.95
C CYS A 34 -29.47 -23.34 -5.31
N LYS A 35 -29.15 -24.56 -4.84
CA LYS A 35 -27.81 -24.87 -4.29
C LYS A 35 -26.72 -24.83 -5.36
N GLU A 36 -27.01 -25.28 -6.58
CA GLU A 36 -26.08 -25.20 -7.72
C GLU A 36 -25.84 -23.75 -8.13
N TYR A 37 -26.89 -22.92 -8.17
CA TYR A 37 -26.77 -21.48 -8.42
C TYR A 37 -25.96 -20.76 -7.35
N GLU A 38 -26.19 -21.05 -6.06
CA GLU A 38 -25.41 -20.49 -4.96
C GLU A 38 -23.93 -20.90 -5.03
N THR A 39 -23.66 -22.16 -5.41
CA THR A 39 -22.29 -22.67 -5.58
C THR A 39 -21.59 -21.98 -6.75
N LEU A 40 -22.28 -21.79 -7.88
CA LEU A 40 -21.74 -21.11 -9.05
C LEU A 40 -21.46 -19.62 -8.77
N LEU A 41 -22.38 -18.93 -8.08
CA LEU A 41 -22.17 -17.54 -7.68
C LEU A 41 -20.99 -17.40 -6.71
N SER A 42 -20.81 -18.35 -5.81
CA SER A 42 -19.65 -18.41 -4.92
C SER A 42 -18.35 -18.56 -5.71
N ASP A 43 -18.30 -19.48 -6.69
CA ASP A 43 -17.12 -19.69 -7.54
C ASP A 43 -16.80 -18.48 -8.42
N ILE A 44 -17.81 -17.85 -9.03
CA ILE A 44 -17.64 -16.62 -9.83
C ILE A 44 -17.07 -15.50 -8.96
N ASN A 45 -17.62 -15.30 -7.75
CA ASN A 45 -17.11 -14.29 -6.83
C ASN A 45 -15.67 -14.59 -6.39
N ALA A 46 -15.33 -15.85 -6.15
CA ALA A 46 -13.96 -16.25 -5.82
C ALA A 46 -12.99 -15.94 -6.97
N ARG A 47 -13.35 -16.28 -8.21
CA ARG A 47 -12.54 -15.97 -9.40
C ARG A 47 -12.39 -14.49 -9.66
N LEU A 48 -13.46 -13.70 -9.50
CA LEU A 48 -13.40 -12.25 -9.65
C LEU A 48 -12.47 -11.62 -8.60
N LYS A 49 -12.50 -12.10 -7.35
CA LYS A 49 -11.56 -11.67 -6.31
C LYS A 49 -10.11 -11.98 -6.69
N ILE A 50 -9.84 -13.17 -7.22
CA ILE A 50 -8.50 -13.57 -7.68
C ILE A 50 -8.02 -12.69 -8.85
N LEU A 51 -8.88 -12.41 -9.82
CA LEU A 51 -8.52 -11.56 -10.97
C LEU A 51 -8.26 -10.12 -10.55
N LEU A 52 -9.09 -9.57 -9.67
CA LEU A 52 -8.92 -8.22 -9.13
C LEU A 52 -7.64 -8.10 -8.28
N SER A 53 -7.32 -9.14 -7.50
CA SER A 53 -6.08 -9.16 -6.72
C SER A 53 -4.85 -9.33 -7.60
N ASP A 54 -4.89 -10.15 -8.65
CA ASP A 54 -3.78 -10.29 -9.60
C ASP A 54 -3.51 -8.99 -10.37
N GLN A 55 -4.56 -8.32 -10.85
CA GLN A 55 -4.42 -7.00 -11.50
C GLN A 55 -3.82 -5.96 -10.54
N SER A 56 -4.27 -5.95 -9.29
CA SER A 56 -3.72 -5.05 -8.26
C SER A 56 -2.24 -5.33 -8.00
N ARG A 57 -1.84 -6.61 -7.94
CA ARG A 57 -0.43 -7.02 -7.80
C ARG A 57 0.41 -6.60 -9.00
N GLN A 58 -0.10 -6.73 -10.22
CA GLN A 58 0.60 -6.29 -11.43
C GLN A 58 0.82 -4.78 -11.42
N ASN A 59 -0.18 -3.99 -11.04
CA ASN A 59 -0.07 -2.54 -10.90
C ASN A 59 0.99 -2.15 -9.86
N LEU A 60 1.01 -2.80 -8.69
CA LEU A 60 2.00 -2.54 -7.65
C LEU A 60 3.42 -2.92 -8.10
N ARG A 61 3.59 -4.03 -8.83
CA ARG A 61 4.88 -4.41 -9.44
C ARG A 61 5.37 -3.38 -10.45
N PHE A 62 4.47 -2.86 -11.28
CA PHE A 62 4.80 -1.81 -12.25
C PHE A 62 5.23 -0.51 -11.54
N ILE A 63 4.47 -0.05 -10.55
CA ILE A 63 4.81 1.12 -9.74
C ILE A 63 6.18 0.94 -9.08
N LYS A 64 6.46 -0.24 -8.53
CA LYS A 64 7.76 -0.56 -7.93
C LYS A 64 8.91 -0.46 -8.94
N MET A 65 8.72 -0.96 -10.16
CA MET A 65 9.73 -0.83 -11.23
C MET A 65 9.99 0.63 -11.58
N VAL A 66 8.93 1.41 -11.78
CA VAL A 66 9.05 2.84 -12.11
C VAL A 66 9.75 3.61 -10.99
N LEU A 67 9.40 3.36 -9.73
CA LEU A 67 10.07 3.97 -8.58
C LEU A 67 11.54 3.56 -8.49
N ALA A 68 11.87 2.29 -8.74
CA ALA A 68 13.25 1.82 -8.70
C ALA A 68 14.13 2.49 -9.76
N GLU A 69 13.58 2.77 -10.94
CA GLU A 69 14.28 3.43 -12.03
C GLU A 69 14.47 4.93 -11.80
N ILE A 70 13.42 5.62 -11.35
CA ILE A 70 13.40 7.09 -11.29
C ILE A 70 14.01 7.63 -9.99
N ALA A 71 13.86 6.91 -8.86
CA ALA A 71 14.23 7.44 -7.55
C ALA A 71 15.73 7.75 -7.38
N PRO A 72 16.69 6.95 -7.89
CA PRO A 72 18.11 7.29 -7.80
C PRO A 72 18.45 8.61 -8.50
N SER A 73 17.93 8.81 -9.72
CA SER A 73 18.16 10.04 -10.48
C SER A 73 17.52 11.26 -9.82
N LEU A 74 16.36 11.11 -9.17
CA LEU A 74 15.75 12.20 -8.40
C LEU A 74 16.52 12.51 -7.13
N ALA A 75 17.03 11.51 -6.41
CA ALA A 75 17.83 11.69 -5.21
C ALA A 75 19.15 12.42 -5.51
N GLU A 76 19.76 12.15 -6.66
CA GLU A 76 20.98 12.83 -7.09
C GLU A 76 20.71 14.29 -7.48
N LYS A 77 19.60 14.54 -8.19
CA LYS A 77 19.27 15.86 -8.75
C LYS A 77 18.62 16.82 -7.76
N TYR A 78 17.82 16.30 -6.82
CA TYR A 78 17.01 17.08 -5.88
C TYR A 78 17.30 16.71 -4.42
N GLY A 79 18.48 16.13 -4.16
CA GLY A 79 18.85 15.63 -2.85
C GLY A 79 18.88 16.73 -1.79
N ASP A 80 19.32 17.93 -2.14
CA ASP A 80 19.36 19.04 -1.20
C ASP A 80 17.96 19.59 -0.88
N GLU A 81 17.03 19.63 -1.85
CA GLU A 81 15.62 19.95 -1.56
C GLU A 81 14.98 18.92 -0.63
N ALA A 82 15.23 17.62 -0.85
CA ALA A 82 14.68 16.57 0.00
C ALA A 82 15.13 16.73 1.47
N VAL A 83 16.40 17.05 1.69
CA VAL A 83 16.93 17.32 3.03
C VAL A 83 16.35 18.61 3.62
N LYS A 84 16.21 19.68 2.82
CA LYS A 84 15.58 20.95 3.27
C LYS A 84 14.14 20.73 3.73
N ASP A 85 13.35 19.97 2.96
CA ASP A 85 11.95 19.66 3.29
C ASP A 85 11.85 18.75 4.51
N TYR A 86 12.73 17.77 4.64
CA TYR A 86 12.80 16.93 5.83
C TYR A 86 13.11 17.75 7.09
N LEU A 87 14.18 18.56 7.06
CA LEU A 87 14.54 19.42 8.18
C LEU A 87 13.43 20.41 8.53
N SER A 88 12.79 21.03 7.54
CA SER A 88 11.71 22.00 7.78
C SER A 88 10.51 21.38 8.49
N ARG A 89 10.17 20.14 8.17
CA ARG A 89 9.09 19.39 8.83
C ARG A 89 9.48 18.93 10.23
N ARG A 90 10.72 18.47 10.41
CA ARG A 90 11.17 17.87 11.66
C ARG A 90 11.62 18.90 12.71
N PHE A 91 12.10 20.07 12.29
CA PHE A 91 12.66 21.10 13.18
C PHE A 91 11.73 21.55 14.33
N PRO A 92 10.42 21.76 14.13
CA PRO A 92 9.52 22.14 15.22
C PRO A 92 9.49 21.14 16.38
N GLU A 93 9.62 19.85 16.07
CA GLU A 93 9.64 18.77 17.06
C GLU A 93 10.99 18.66 17.77
N LEU A 94 12.06 19.22 17.19
CA LEU A 94 13.40 19.28 17.78
C LEU A 94 13.59 20.46 18.74
N ASN A 95 12.61 21.37 18.84
CA ASN A 95 12.71 22.61 19.62
C ASN A 95 12.94 22.38 21.12
N GLY A 96 12.57 21.20 21.64
CA GLY A 96 12.79 20.82 23.04
C GLY A 96 14.24 20.46 23.39
N HIS A 97 15.12 20.29 22.41
CA HIS A 97 16.50 19.84 22.64
C HIS A 97 17.49 21.01 22.61
N LYS A 98 18.30 21.16 23.65
CA LYS A 98 19.25 22.29 23.80
C LYS A 98 20.45 22.21 22.87
N ASN A 99 20.86 21.02 22.47
CA ASN A 99 22.01 20.80 21.60
C ASN A 99 21.59 19.90 20.45
N LEU A 100 21.73 20.40 19.22
CA LEU A 100 21.47 19.66 17.99
C LEU A 100 22.75 19.57 17.17
N ASP A 101 23.16 18.35 16.86
CA ASP A 101 24.27 18.06 15.98
C ASP A 101 23.73 17.57 14.63
N ILE A 102 23.87 18.38 13.58
CA ILE A 102 23.36 18.08 12.24
C ILE A 102 24.55 17.79 11.32
N SER A 103 24.62 16.58 10.79
CA SER A 103 25.66 16.13 9.86
C SER A 103 25.09 16.02 8.44
N LEU A 104 25.79 16.61 7.47
CA LEU A 104 25.34 16.77 6.07
C LEU A 104 26.49 16.52 5.10
N HIS A 105 26.18 16.22 3.84
CA HIS A 105 27.17 16.25 2.76
C HIS A 105 27.81 17.66 2.66
N PRO A 106 29.13 17.79 2.42
CA PRO A 106 29.84 19.07 2.36
C PRO A 106 29.16 20.13 1.47
N ASP A 107 28.66 19.75 0.31
CA ASP A 107 28.03 20.67 -0.66
C ASP A 107 26.70 21.28 -0.16
N ASN A 108 26.05 20.64 0.81
CA ASN A 108 24.76 21.07 1.34
C ASN A 108 24.89 22.01 2.54
N VAL A 109 26.06 22.04 3.21
CA VAL A 109 26.24 22.72 4.49
C VAL A 109 25.84 24.20 4.41
N GLU A 110 26.33 24.93 3.41
CA GLU A 110 26.05 26.37 3.28
C GLU A 110 24.58 26.65 2.94
N HIS A 111 23.98 25.86 2.05
CA HIS A 111 22.57 26.00 1.67
C HIS A 111 21.61 25.69 2.83
N ILE A 112 21.96 24.68 3.64
CA ILE A 112 21.15 24.24 4.79
C ILE A 112 21.34 25.18 5.98
N ARG A 113 22.54 25.75 6.18
CA ARG A 113 22.81 26.73 7.25
C ARG A 113 21.79 27.88 7.20
N ALA A 114 21.64 28.51 6.04
CA ALA A 114 20.69 29.62 5.86
C ALA A 114 19.21 29.19 6.06
N LEU A 115 18.88 27.93 5.82
CA LEU A 115 17.56 27.39 6.17
C LEU A 115 17.41 27.23 7.68
N LEU A 116 18.38 26.62 8.36
CA LEU A 116 18.32 26.36 9.80
C LEU A 116 18.28 27.65 10.63
N GLU A 117 19.00 28.69 10.22
CA GLU A 117 18.91 30.02 10.86
C GLU A 117 17.49 30.59 10.78
N ARG A 118 16.85 30.48 9.61
CA ARG A 118 15.45 30.91 9.44
C ARG A 118 14.48 30.06 10.26
N LEU A 119 14.69 28.74 10.31
CA LEU A 119 13.85 27.83 11.10
C LEU A 119 14.02 28.08 12.60
N ALA A 120 15.25 28.29 13.08
CA ALA A 120 15.54 28.62 14.47
C ALA A 120 14.86 29.93 14.89
N ALA A 121 14.98 30.98 14.07
CA ALA A 121 14.30 32.25 14.32
C ALA A 121 12.76 32.09 14.32
N LYS A 122 12.21 31.35 13.36
CA LYS A 122 10.76 31.13 13.24
C LYS A 122 10.17 30.36 14.43
N ASN A 123 10.91 29.39 14.96
CA ASN A 123 10.44 28.52 16.05
C ASN A 123 10.92 28.99 17.44
N ALA A 124 11.57 30.16 17.53
CA ALA A 124 12.18 30.68 18.75
C ALA A 124 13.09 29.65 19.45
N TYR A 125 13.97 29.00 18.68
CA TYR A 125 14.86 27.96 19.18
C TYR A 125 15.94 28.56 20.09
N GLU A 126 15.99 28.12 21.36
CA GLU A 126 16.89 28.65 22.40
C GLU A 126 18.13 27.77 22.67
N GLY A 127 18.49 26.89 21.74
CA GLY A 127 19.62 25.97 21.87
C GLY A 127 20.82 26.29 20.96
N ARG A 128 21.76 25.35 20.89
CA ARG A 128 22.92 25.38 20.00
C ARG A 128 22.77 24.34 18.89
N ILE A 129 22.95 24.77 17.64
CA ILE A 129 23.00 23.89 16.47
C ILE A 129 24.44 23.82 15.99
N ASN A 130 25.04 22.64 16.03
CA ASN A 130 26.35 22.38 15.43
C ASN A 130 26.14 21.72 14.06
N LEU A 131 26.67 22.36 13.01
CA LEU A 131 26.68 21.80 11.66
C LEU A 131 28.01 21.10 11.41
N ARG A 132 27.95 19.83 11.02
CA ARG A 132 29.11 19.01 10.63
C ARG A 132 29.00 18.62 9.17
N SER A 133 30.13 18.68 8.46
CA SER A 133 30.27 18.06 7.14
C SER A 133 30.70 16.61 7.31
N ASP A 134 29.99 15.70 6.64
CA ASP A 134 30.34 14.28 6.56
C ASP A 134 30.30 13.84 5.10
N GLY A 135 31.49 13.57 4.53
CA GLY A 135 31.64 13.12 3.15
C GLY A 135 31.18 11.67 2.90
N ARG A 136 30.79 10.94 3.95
CA ARG A 136 30.19 9.60 3.82
C ARG A 136 28.69 9.66 3.54
N LEU A 137 28.04 10.78 3.84
CA LEU A 137 26.61 10.98 3.58
C LEU A 137 26.39 11.39 2.13
N SER A 138 25.36 10.85 1.49
CA SER A 138 24.95 11.30 0.17
C SER A 138 24.27 12.67 0.24
N ARG A 139 24.16 13.38 -0.89
CA ARG A 139 23.49 14.70 -0.95
C ARG A 139 22.02 14.68 -0.51
N SER A 140 21.36 13.52 -0.58
CA SER A 140 19.97 13.31 -0.17
C SER A 140 19.84 12.74 1.25
N GLU A 141 20.88 12.88 2.08
CA GLU A 141 20.96 12.28 3.41
C GLU A 141 21.37 13.31 4.46
N CYS A 142 20.85 13.14 5.67
CA CYS A 142 21.28 13.91 6.83
C CYS A 142 21.15 13.09 8.10
N ARG A 143 22.01 13.38 9.09
CA ARG A 143 21.90 12.82 10.43
C ARG A 143 21.70 13.94 11.44
N ILE A 144 20.76 13.77 12.35
CA ILE A 144 20.45 14.70 13.43
C ILE A 144 20.65 13.97 14.74
N ALA A 145 21.52 14.45 15.60
CA ALA A 145 21.74 13.91 16.94
C ALA A 145 21.43 14.96 18.00
N TRP A 146 20.88 14.52 19.13
CA TRP A 146 20.53 15.35 20.27
C TRP A 146 20.77 14.61 21.59
N GLU A 147 20.57 15.30 22.70
CA GLU A 147 20.68 14.69 24.03
C GLU A 147 19.59 13.63 24.23
N GLY A 148 19.98 12.36 24.08
CA GLY A 148 19.10 11.21 24.26
C GLY A 148 18.62 10.53 22.98
N GLY A 149 19.12 10.92 21.80
CA GLY A 149 18.77 10.22 20.56
C GLY A 149 19.52 10.70 19.33
N GLU A 150 19.43 9.89 18.27
CA GLU A 150 19.83 10.28 16.93
C GLU A 150 18.79 9.79 15.93
N GLU A 151 18.69 10.50 14.81
CA GLU A 151 17.83 10.18 13.69
C GLU A 151 18.62 10.34 12.39
N GLU A 152 18.53 9.34 11.54
CA GLU A 152 19.13 9.36 10.20
C GLU A 152 18.02 9.42 9.15
N PHE A 153 18.13 10.40 8.27
CA PHE A 153 17.33 10.50 7.08
C PHE A 153 18.16 10.03 5.90
N SER A 154 17.74 8.91 5.32
CA SER A 154 18.29 8.39 4.07
C SER A 154 17.16 8.11 3.08
N THR A 155 17.25 8.74 1.91
CA THR A 155 16.30 8.49 0.82
C THR A 155 16.36 7.02 0.40
N THR A 156 17.54 6.40 0.40
CA THR A 156 17.73 4.98 0.12
C THR A 156 16.99 4.10 1.13
N GLN A 157 17.15 4.36 2.44
CA GLN A 157 16.45 3.60 3.48
C GLN A 157 14.93 3.75 3.39
N ILE A 158 14.42 4.94 3.04
CA ILE A 158 12.98 5.15 2.83
C ILE A 158 12.49 4.34 1.63
N LEU A 159 13.22 4.34 0.51
CA LEU A 159 12.88 3.54 -0.66
C LEU A 159 12.89 2.05 -0.34
N ASP A 160 13.85 1.58 0.45
CA ASP A 160 13.91 0.19 0.88
C ASP A 160 12.74 -0.20 1.78
N LYS A 161 12.35 0.65 2.74
CA LYS A 161 11.13 0.46 3.53
C LYS A 161 9.87 0.39 2.66
N ILE A 162 9.76 1.29 1.67
CA ILE A 162 8.64 1.28 0.72
C ILE A 162 8.66 -0.03 -0.09
N ARG A 163 9.83 -0.50 -0.55
CA ARG A 163 9.98 -1.77 -1.27
C ARG A 163 9.55 -2.96 -0.40
N GLU A 164 9.93 -2.98 0.86
CA GLU A 164 9.55 -4.02 1.82
C GLU A 164 8.04 -4.02 2.09
N GLN A 165 7.44 -2.86 2.34
CA GLN A 165 5.99 -2.74 2.53
C GLN A 165 5.22 -3.19 1.28
N LEU A 166 5.66 -2.79 0.09
CA LEU A 166 5.08 -3.25 -1.16
C LEU A 166 5.22 -4.77 -1.34
N ASN A 167 6.35 -5.37 -0.92
CA ASN A 167 6.52 -6.82 -0.95
C ASN A 167 5.56 -7.53 0.01
N GLY A 168 5.34 -6.96 1.20
CA GLY A 168 4.39 -7.48 2.18
C GLY A 168 2.97 -7.50 1.62
N VAL A 169 2.51 -6.41 0.99
CA VAL A 169 1.18 -6.35 0.34
C VAL A 169 1.05 -7.36 -0.81
N ILE A 170 2.11 -7.55 -1.60
CA ILE A 170 2.08 -8.55 -2.68
C ILE A 170 2.01 -9.99 -2.11
N ALA A 171 2.51 -10.22 -0.89
CA ALA A 171 2.54 -11.53 -0.24
C ALA A 171 1.31 -11.85 0.63
N ASP A 172 0.72 -10.87 1.32
CA ASP A 172 -0.31 -11.06 2.35
C ASP A 172 -1.71 -11.39 1.77
N ASP A 173 -2.04 -10.90 0.57
CA ASP A 173 -3.30 -11.24 -0.12
C ASP A 173 -3.33 -12.66 -0.71
N GLY A 174 -2.32 -13.49 -0.41
CA GLY A 174 -2.16 -14.87 -0.87
C GLY A 174 -2.67 -15.94 0.09
N ASN A 175 -3.24 -15.56 1.23
CA ASN A 175 -3.78 -16.45 2.27
C ASN A 175 -5.28 -16.20 2.51
#